data_AF-A0A1E9JD00-F1
#
_entry.id   AF-A0A1E9JD00-F1
#
_cell.length_a   1.000
_cell.length_b   1.000
_cell.length_c   1.000
_cell.angle_alpha   90.00
_cell.angle_beta   90.00
_cell.angle_gamma   90.00
#
_symmetry.space_group_name_H-M   'P 1'
#
loop_
_entity.id
_entity.type
_entity.pdbx_description
1 polymer ?
#
loop_
_entity_poly.entity_id
_entity_poly.type
_entity_poly.pdbx_seq_one_letter_code
_entity_poly.pdbx_strand_id
1 'polypeptide(L)'
;MLDKVLIINTGGTIGMVNSEKGDPNSPLRPANDWNEIAKEHPILEKFSTDYYQFSPLIDSSDMSPKVWISIASIIEKNYENYRGFVVLHGTDTMAFTASALSFMLKNLDKPVVLTGSQVPLQFPRSDALQNLITAIQIAGNDLYGVKLVPEVCIFFRDTLMRGNRSRKIDATNYFGFSSPNYPAIGEIGGDIRIIKDRILDRPLNKNFYIDGNMNNNVIILELFPGLNPQYLKSIFESTNEIKGVILKTFGNGNAPTNEEFLNVLKYISSKGIVIVDITQCTKGFVKMGLYESSAKLTDAGVISGVDLTPEAAVTKLMYLIGKGYTIEEIKKFMQIDICGEQTISQYNFVFENNSSTPSNNFELEVAIPSTLREEDLFEAVVRIKEITDREFPDRELNIAVTIEGKNHHEDEKMLKINNKINKIIAADKKNLHTIFNHSIKSIIDENEVLKIKINSNMKISWKKINFSVYSECLK
;
A
#
# COMPACT_ATOMS: atom_id res chain seq x y z
N MET A 1 -7.54 31.76 -14.34
CA MET A 1 -7.36 30.37 -14.80
C MET A 1 -5.92 30.03 -14.50
N LEU A 2 -5.62 28.93 -13.81
CA LEU A 2 -4.23 28.56 -13.52
C LEU A 2 -3.57 28.13 -14.82
N ASP A 3 -2.46 28.77 -15.17
CA ASP A 3 -1.82 28.68 -16.48
C ASP A 3 -0.35 28.24 -16.38
N LYS A 4 0.08 27.78 -15.20
CA LYS A 4 1.46 27.40 -14.91
C LYS A 4 1.59 26.08 -14.16
N VAL A 5 2.73 25.42 -14.37
CA VAL A 5 3.22 24.28 -13.58
C VAL A 5 4.38 24.73 -12.69
N LEU A 6 4.43 24.30 -11.43
CA LEU A 6 5.60 24.51 -10.58
C LEU A 6 6.55 23.32 -10.69
N ILE A 7 7.80 23.59 -11.07
CA ILE A 7 8.89 22.62 -11.03
C ILE A 7 9.61 22.77 -9.68
N ILE A 8 9.64 21.70 -8.90
CA ILE A 8 10.32 21.62 -7.60
C ILE A 8 11.55 20.75 -7.79
N ASN A 9 12.73 21.37 -7.86
CA ASN A 9 13.99 20.65 -7.94
C ASN A 9 14.51 20.30 -6.54
N THR A 10 14.43 19.01 -6.21
CA THR A 10 14.99 18.48 -4.96
C THR A 10 16.44 18.05 -5.12
N GLY A 11 16.91 17.80 -6.35
CA GLY A 11 18.22 17.28 -6.68
C GLY A 11 18.14 16.20 -7.76
N GLY A 12 19.18 15.38 -7.81
CA GLY A 12 19.30 14.27 -8.75
C GLY A 12 19.98 14.62 -10.07
N THR A 13 20.26 13.57 -10.84
CA THR A 13 21.10 13.57 -12.04
C THR A 13 20.62 14.56 -13.12
N ILE A 14 19.31 14.80 -13.21
CA ILE A 14 18.70 15.63 -14.24
C ILE A 14 19.24 17.06 -14.29
N GLY A 15 19.52 17.64 -13.11
CA GLY A 15 20.04 19.00 -12.96
C GLY A 15 21.56 19.04 -12.78
N MET A 16 22.30 17.96 -13.06
CA MET A 16 23.75 17.97 -13.00
C MET A 16 24.37 18.53 -14.28
N VAL A 17 25.42 19.33 -14.12
CA VAL A 17 26.18 19.98 -15.19
C VAL A 17 27.68 19.80 -14.97
N ASN A 18 28.47 19.94 -16.04
CA ASN A 18 29.93 19.92 -15.96
C ASN A 18 30.42 21.07 -15.07
N SER A 19 31.32 20.77 -14.12
CA SER A 19 31.87 21.77 -13.21
C SER A 19 32.69 22.82 -13.94
N GLU A 20 33.38 22.42 -15.01
CA GLU A 20 34.17 23.30 -15.85
C GLU A 20 33.45 23.58 -17.17
N LYS A 21 33.28 24.87 -17.47
CA LYS A 21 32.54 25.32 -18.65
C LYS A 21 33.28 24.89 -19.92
N GLY A 22 32.66 24.03 -20.71
CA GLY A 22 33.18 23.57 -22.00
C GLY A 22 34.05 22.31 -21.94
N ASP A 23 34.27 21.73 -20.76
CA ASP A 23 34.93 20.43 -20.63
C ASP A 23 33.91 19.32 -20.30
N PRO A 24 33.57 18.45 -21.28
CA PRO A 24 32.65 17.33 -21.08
C PRO A 24 33.20 16.21 -20.18
N ASN A 25 34.49 16.26 -19.83
CA ASN A 25 35.13 15.28 -18.94
C ASN A 25 35.28 15.78 -17.50
N SER A 26 34.90 17.04 -17.22
CA SER A 26 34.97 17.58 -15.87
C SER A 26 33.95 16.90 -14.95
N PRO A 27 34.22 16.83 -13.63
CA PRO A 27 33.26 16.29 -12.67
C PRO A 27 31.89 16.97 -12.79
N LEU A 28 30.82 16.22 -12.54
CA LEU A 28 29.49 16.77 -12.50
C LEU A 28 29.25 17.48 -11.16
N ARG A 29 28.57 18.64 -11.23
CA ARG A 29 28.04 19.36 -10.08
C ARG A 29 26.56 19.67 -10.30
N PRO A 30 25.78 19.96 -9.26
CA PRO A 30 24.44 20.51 -9.46
C PRO A 30 24.48 21.87 -10.17
N ALA A 31 23.49 22.12 -11.01
CA ALA A 31 23.23 23.43 -11.59
C ALA A 31 22.84 24.45 -10.50
N ASN A 32 23.18 25.71 -10.72
CA ASN A 32 22.89 26.80 -9.79
C ASN A 32 21.41 27.21 -9.81
N ASP A 33 20.81 27.24 -10.99
CA ASP A 33 19.43 27.67 -11.21
C ASP A 33 18.82 27.03 -12.47
N TRP A 34 17.56 27.38 -12.74
CA TRP A 34 16.84 26.92 -13.92
C TRP A 34 17.49 27.36 -15.24
N ASN A 35 18.08 28.56 -15.31
CA ASN A 35 18.68 29.06 -16.54
C ASN A 35 19.87 28.19 -16.95
N GLU A 36 20.65 27.71 -15.98
CA GLU A 36 21.74 26.78 -16.24
C GLU A 36 21.23 25.40 -16.72
N ILE A 37 20.12 24.90 -16.17
CA ILE A 37 19.48 23.63 -16.61
C ILE A 37 18.92 23.77 -18.03
N ALA A 38 18.21 24.85 -18.33
CA ALA A 38 17.46 25.03 -19.56
C ALA A 38 18.28 25.60 -20.74
N LYS A 39 19.52 26.05 -20.48
CA LYS A 39 20.34 26.83 -21.43
C LYS A 39 20.46 26.25 -22.85
N GLU A 40 20.61 24.93 -22.97
CA GLU A 40 20.80 24.22 -24.26
C GLU A 40 19.47 23.71 -24.84
N HIS A 41 18.34 24.00 -24.18
CA HIS A 41 17.03 23.44 -24.50
C HIS A 41 15.95 24.54 -24.62
N PRO A 42 15.99 25.41 -25.66
CA PRO A 42 15.02 26.51 -25.84
C PRO A 42 13.56 26.06 -25.92
N ILE A 43 13.32 24.77 -26.21
CA ILE A 43 11.98 24.18 -26.19
C ILE A 43 11.32 24.31 -24.81
N LEU A 44 12.10 24.33 -23.72
CA LEU A 44 11.61 24.47 -22.36
C LEU A 44 10.99 25.86 -22.10
N GLU A 45 11.43 26.90 -22.82
CA GLU A 45 10.86 28.25 -22.72
C GLU A 45 9.42 28.33 -23.28
N LYS A 46 8.99 27.34 -24.07
CA LYS A 46 7.61 27.27 -24.58
C LYS A 46 6.61 26.81 -23.53
N PHE A 47 7.07 26.27 -22.40
CA PHE A 47 6.23 25.80 -21.33
C PHE A 47 6.06 26.89 -20.28
N SER A 48 4.82 27.09 -19.85
CA SER A 48 4.49 28.03 -18.78
C SER A 48 4.82 27.38 -17.43
N THR A 49 6.04 27.61 -16.95
CA THR A 49 6.57 26.98 -15.72
C THR A 49 7.26 28.00 -14.83
N ASP A 50 7.03 27.89 -13.51
CA ASP A 50 7.91 28.50 -12.51
C ASP A 50 8.79 27.41 -11.88
N TYR A 51 9.90 27.81 -11.27
CA TYR A 51 10.91 26.91 -10.74
C TYR A 51 11.25 27.24 -9.29
N TYR A 52 11.28 26.21 -8.45
CA TYR A 52 11.72 26.27 -7.07
C TYR A 52 12.86 25.27 -6.87
N GLN A 53 13.95 25.69 -6.24
CA GLN A 53 15.10 24.84 -5.94
C GLN A 53 15.30 24.66 -4.45
N PHE A 54 15.57 23.44 -4.02
CA PHE A 54 16.04 23.17 -2.66
C PHE A 54 17.45 23.75 -2.47
N SER A 55 17.72 24.28 -1.28
CA SER A 55 19.03 24.78 -0.90
C SER A 55 19.39 24.29 0.50
N PRO A 56 20.30 23.32 0.65
CA PRO A 56 21.02 22.63 -0.44
C PRO A 56 20.12 21.68 -1.24
N LEU A 57 20.56 21.33 -2.45
CA LEU A 57 20.01 20.18 -3.17
C LEU A 57 20.35 18.89 -2.41
N ILE A 58 19.51 17.87 -2.59
CA ILE A 58 19.54 16.64 -1.79
C ILE A 58 19.81 15.47 -2.73
N ASP A 59 20.82 14.66 -2.39
CA ASP A 59 21.03 13.38 -3.04
C ASP A 59 19.89 12.43 -2.67
N SER A 60 19.37 11.66 -3.63
CA SER A 60 18.26 10.74 -3.34
C SER A 60 18.60 9.72 -2.25
N SER A 61 19.87 9.32 -2.10
CA SER A 61 20.32 8.42 -1.04
C SER A 61 20.25 9.02 0.38
N ASP A 62 20.25 10.36 0.49
CA ASP A 62 20.11 11.11 1.75
C ASP A 62 18.66 11.53 2.05
N MET A 63 17.69 11.06 1.25
CA MET A 63 16.26 11.35 1.47
C MET A 63 15.78 10.82 2.82
N SER A 64 14.89 11.58 3.46
CA SER A 64 14.31 11.23 4.76
C SER A 64 12.90 11.79 4.90
N PRO A 65 12.11 11.36 5.91
CA PRO A 65 10.77 11.91 6.13
C PRO A 65 10.73 13.43 6.27
N LYS A 66 11.76 14.05 6.85
CA LYS A 66 11.88 15.51 6.96
C LYS A 66 11.91 16.19 5.59
N VAL A 67 12.57 15.56 4.61
CA VAL A 67 12.65 16.06 3.23
C VAL A 67 11.30 15.88 2.53
N TRP A 68 10.65 14.72 2.69
CA TRP A 68 9.31 14.48 2.13
C TRP A 68 8.29 15.51 2.64
N ILE A 69 8.31 15.82 3.94
CA ILE A 69 7.47 16.88 4.53
C ILE A 69 7.80 18.23 3.90
N SER A 70 9.08 18.56 3.69
CA SER A 70 9.46 19.82 3.01
C SER A 70 8.89 19.92 1.60
N ILE A 71 8.92 18.82 0.81
CA ILE A 71 8.32 18.76 -0.53
C ILE A 71 6.80 18.99 -0.43
N ALA A 72 6.12 18.27 0.47
CA ALA A 72 4.68 18.40 0.68
C ALA A 72 4.29 19.84 1.08
N SER A 73 5.02 20.46 1.99
CA SER A 73 4.79 21.85 2.42
C SER A 73 4.96 22.87 1.30
N ILE A 74 5.92 22.66 0.38
CA ILE A 74 6.06 23.52 -0.80
C ILE A 74 4.86 23.37 -1.73
N ILE A 75 4.39 22.14 -1.95
CA ILE A 75 3.18 21.88 -2.74
C ILE A 75 1.97 22.56 -2.08
N GLU A 76 1.80 22.43 -0.77
CA GLU A 76 0.68 23.04 -0.03
C GLU A 76 0.67 24.57 -0.12
N LYS A 77 1.81 25.21 0.15
CA LYS A 77 1.95 26.66 0.08
C LYS A 77 1.61 27.21 -1.30
N ASN A 78 1.85 26.42 -2.35
CA ASN A 78 1.67 26.81 -3.73
C ASN A 78 0.44 26.18 -4.37
N TYR A 79 -0.40 25.46 -3.60
CA TYR A 79 -1.43 24.59 -4.16
C TYR A 79 -2.38 25.36 -5.07
N GLU A 80 -2.88 26.50 -4.63
CA GLU A 80 -3.83 27.33 -5.37
C GLU A 80 -3.22 28.10 -6.55
N ASN A 81 -1.89 28.24 -6.61
CA ASN A 81 -1.22 29.09 -7.61
C ASN A 81 -0.85 28.35 -8.89
N TYR A 82 -0.83 27.01 -8.86
CA TYR A 82 -0.37 26.19 -9.98
C TYR A 82 -1.38 25.12 -10.37
N ARG A 83 -1.30 24.72 -11.63
CA ARG A 83 -2.16 23.70 -12.23
C ARG A 83 -1.77 22.28 -11.84
N GLY A 84 -0.50 22.08 -11.54
CA GLY A 84 0.11 20.83 -11.11
C GLY A 84 1.58 21.05 -10.76
N PHE A 85 2.22 19.99 -10.30
CA PHE A 85 3.58 20.03 -9.77
C PHE A 85 4.43 18.97 -10.46
N VAL A 86 5.64 19.36 -10.85
CA VAL A 86 6.69 18.43 -11.26
C VAL A 86 7.76 18.44 -10.18
N VAL A 87 8.11 17.27 -9.65
CA VAL A 87 9.17 17.14 -8.66
C VAL A 87 10.36 16.45 -9.33
N LEU A 88 11.45 17.20 -9.53
CA LEU A 88 12.71 16.64 -10.03
C LEU A 88 13.41 15.96 -8.86
N HIS A 89 13.75 14.70 -9.03
CA HIS A 89 14.24 13.83 -7.97
C HIS A 89 15.29 12.85 -8.49
N GLY A 90 16.27 12.49 -7.64
CA GLY A 90 17.21 11.41 -7.94
C GLY A 90 16.52 10.05 -8.01
N THR A 91 16.98 9.15 -8.88
CA THR A 91 16.22 7.94 -9.20
C THR A 91 16.23 6.90 -8.07
N ASP A 92 17.25 6.86 -7.21
CA ASP A 92 17.44 5.77 -6.24
C ASP A 92 16.29 5.60 -5.24
N THR A 93 15.72 6.71 -4.76
CA THR A 93 14.65 6.69 -3.75
C THR A 93 13.36 7.36 -4.22
N MET A 94 13.24 7.68 -5.51
CA MET A 94 12.05 8.35 -6.07
C MET A 94 10.76 7.59 -5.77
N ALA A 95 10.78 6.26 -5.82
CA ALA A 95 9.63 5.41 -5.49
C ALA A 95 9.20 5.52 -4.02
N PHE A 96 10.16 5.67 -3.08
CA PHE A 96 9.85 5.94 -1.67
C PHE A 96 9.23 7.32 -1.51
N THR A 97 9.81 8.36 -2.12
CA THR A 97 9.26 9.73 -2.05
C THR A 97 7.85 9.80 -2.65
N ALA A 98 7.62 9.18 -3.81
CA ALA A 98 6.29 9.12 -4.44
C ALA A 98 5.27 8.40 -3.54
N SER A 99 5.70 7.30 -2.90
CA SER A 99 4.85 6.56 -1.96
C SER A 99 4.51 7.40 -0.73
N ALA A 100 5.50 8.03 -0.09
CA ALA A 100 5.30 8.89 1.07
C ALA A 100 4.36 10.07 0.77
N LEU A 101 4.59 10.78 -0.33
CA LEU A 101 3.73 11.89 -0.75
C LEU A 101 2.30 11.42 -1.03
N SER A 102 2.09 10.23 -1.60
CA SER A 102 0.73 9.71 -1.84
C SER A 102 -0.09 9.55 -0.56
N PHE A 103 0.56 9.27 0.58
CA PHE A 103 -0.11 9.19 1.87
C PHE A 103 -0.29 10.57 2.53
N MET A 104 0.68 11.46 2.36
CA MET A 104 0.68 12.81 2.96
C MET A 104 -0.27 13.79 2.28
N LEU A 105 -0.39 13.75 0.95
CA LEU A 105 -1.14 14.73 0.16
C LEU A 105 -2.63 14.35 0.14
N LYS A 106 -3.41 14.92 1.06
CA LYS A 106 -4.83 14.56 1.22
C LYS A 106 -5.70 15.41 0.33
N ASN A 107 -6.75 14.78 -0.22
CA ASN A 107 -7.70 15.39 -1.15
C ASN A 107 -7.00 16.04 -2.35
N LEU A 108 -5.96 15.38 -2.87
CA LEU A 108 -5.23 15.84 -4.03
C LEU A 108 -6.15 15.84 -5.27
N ASP A 109 -6.31 17.01 -5.90
CA ASP A 109 -7.09 17.19 -7.11
C ASP A 109 -6.28 17.74 -8.30
N LYS A 110 -4.95 17.77 -8.15
CA LYS A 110 -3.96 18.21 -9.13
C LYS A 110 -2.86 17.17 -9.29
N PRO A 111 -2.22 17.04 -10.47
CA PRO A 111 -1.15 16.08 -10.64
C PRO A 111 0.11 16.50 -9.90
N VAL A 112 0.75 15.54 -9.23
CA VAL A 112 2.11 15.66 -8.68
C VAL A 112 2.98 14.60 -9.35
N VAL A 113 3.76 15.01 -10.36
CA VAL A 113 4.55 14.10 -11.18
C VAL A 113 6.00 14.14 -10.73
N LEU A 114 6.47 13.06 -10.12
CA LEU A 114 7.89 12.85 -9.87
C LEU A 114 8.56 12.36 -11.15
N THR A 115 9.71 12.94 -11.48
CA THR A 115 10.54 12.47 -12.59
C THR A 115 12.02 12.78 -12.33
N GLY A 116 12.88 12.28 -13.20
CA GLY A 116 14.32 12.45 -13.12
C GLY A 116 14.97 11.92 -14.39
N SER A 117 16.24 11.54 -14.31
CA SER A 117 16.94 10.92 -15.44
C SER A 117 18.06 10.01 -14.95
N GLN A 118 18.44 9.03 -15.79
CA GLN A 118 19.65 8.25 -15.58
C GLN A 118 20.90 9.03 -16.03
N VAL A 119 20.74 9.87 -17.06
CA VAL A 119 21.83 10.66 -17.64
C VAL A 119 21.51 12.16 -17.52
N PRO A 120 22.46 13.04 -17.15
CA PRO A 120 22.19 14.47 -17.00
C PRO A 120 21.73 15.13 -18.30
N LEU A 121 20.92 16.19 -18.18
CA LEU A 121 20.24 16.83 -19.30
C LEU A 121 21.20 17.40 -20.38
N GLN A 122 22.43 17.77 -20.00
CA GLN A 122 23.43 18.31 -20.93
C GLN A 122 23.99 17.28 -21.91
N PHE A 123 23.75 15.98 -21.72
CA PHE A 123 24.32 14.94 -22.59
C PHE A 123 23.39 14.60 -23.77
N PRO A 124 23.92 14.39 -25.00
CA PRO A 124 23.10 14.18 -26.20
C PRO A 124 22.15 12.99 -26.15
N ARG A 125 22.49 11.92 -25.43
CA ARG A 125 21.66 10.71 -25.30
C ARG A 125 20.84 10.69 -24.00
N SER A 126 20.69 11.83 -23.34
CA SER A 126 19.97 11.92 -22.08
C SER A 126 18.48 11.61 -22.24
N ASP A 127 17.94 10.87 -21.27
CA ASP A 127 16.51 10.65 -21.06
C ASP A 127 15.81 11.84 -20.38
N ALA A 128 16.57 12.81 -19.85
CA ALA A 128 16.07 13.94 -19.08
C ALA A 128 15.08 14.84 -19.82
N LEU A 129 15.38 15.22 -21.07
CA LEU A 129 14.56 16.20 -21.78
C LEU A 129 13.15 15.68 -22.01
N GLN A 130 13.04 14.44 -22.48
CA GLN A 130 11.75 13.80 -22.72
C GLN A 130 10.98 13.58 -21.41
N ASN A 131 11.67 13.11 -20.36
CA ASN A 131 11.10 12.93 -19.03
C ASN A 131 10.51 14.25 -18.50
N LEU A 132 11.28 15.33 -18.57
CA LEU A 132 10.89 16.65 -18.07
C LEU A 132 9.72 17.25 -18.86
N ILE A 133 9.82 17.30 -20.19
CA ILE A 133 8.76 17.87 -21.05
C ILE A 133 7.44 17.14 -20.81
N THR A 134 7.48 15.80 -20.81
CA THR A 134 6.26 15.01 -20.67
C THR A 134 5.68 15.15 -19.26
N ALA A 135 6.52 15.20 -18.22
CA ALA A 135 6.06 15.46 -16.86
C ALA A 135 5.38 16.83 -16.72
N ILE A 136 5.93 17.89 -17.37
CA ILE A 136 5.31 19.22 -17.42
C ILE A 136 3.96 19.16 -18.15
N GLN A 137 3.87 18.44 -19.27
CA GLN A 137 2.61 18.27 -20.01
C GLN A 137 1.55 17.56 -19.17
N ILE A 138 1.91 16.49 -18.48
CA ILE A 138 1.00 15.75 -17.59
C ILE A 138 0.57 16.62 -16.41
N ALA A 139 1.50 17.32 -15.75
CA ALA A 139 1.19 18.22 -14.64
C ALA A 139 0.30 19.41 -15.07
N GLY A 140 0.57 19.96 -16.25
CA GLY A 140 -0.20 21.04 -16.84
C GLY A 140 -1.58 20.61 -17.35
N ASN A 141 -1.84 19.31 -17.49
CA ASN A 141 -3.10 18.72 -17.94
C ASN A 141 -3.75 19.45 -19.14
N ASP A 142 -5.03 19.87 -19.11
CA ASP A 142 -5.70 20.55 -20.25
C ASP A 142 -4.94 21.72 -20.90
N LEU A 143 -3.99 22.40 -20.21
CA LEU A 143 -3.12 23.45 -20.76
C LEU A 143 -2.31 22.92 -21.95
N TYR A 144 -2.00 21.63 -21.91
CA TYR A 144 -1.28 20.91 -22.94
C TYR A 144 -2.13 19.77 -23.55
N GLY A 145 -3.45 19.82 -23.39
CA GLY A 145 -4.37 18.81 -23.92
C GLY A 145 -4.27 17.43 -23.25
N VAL A 146 -3.64 17.32 -22.07
CA VAL A 146 -3.52 16.05 -21.34
C VAL A 146 -4.63 15.94 -20.30
N LYS A 147 -5.23 14.76 -20.18
CA LYS A 147 -6.27 14.51 -19.18
C LYS A 147 -5.74 14.64 -17.75
N LEU A 148 -6.54 15.21 -16.85
CA LEU A 148 -6.23 15.34 -15.43
C LEU A 148 -5.94 13.97 -14.77
N VAL A 149 -4.85 13.92 -13.99
CA VAL A 149 -4.47 12.80 -13.12
C VAL A 149 -4.34 13.34 -11.69
N PRO A 150 -5.34 13.15 -10.82
CA PRO A 150 -5.34 13.73 -9.46
C PRO A 150 -4.55 12.84 -8.47
N GLU A 151 -3.31 12.51 -8.82
CA GLU A 151 -2.48 11.56 -8.06
C GLU A 151 -1.02 12.01 -7.94
N VAL A 152 -0.31 11.36 -7.01
CA VAL A 152 1.15 11.34 -7.01
C VAL A 152 1.62 10.23 -7.95
N CYS A 153 2.36 10.60 -8.99
CA CYS A 153 2.79 9.69 -10.04
C CYS A 153 4.30 9.70 -10.22
N ILE A 154 4.84 8.62 -10.78
CA ILE A 154 6.18 8.63 -11.38
C ILE A 154 6.01 8.58 -12.89
N PHE A 155 6.61 9.56 -13.57
CA PHE A 155 6.79 9.47 -15.02
C PHE A 155 8.26 9.16 -15.32
N PHE A 156 8.49 8.08 -16.06
CA PHE A 156 9.81 7.72 -16.51
C PHE A 156 9.74 7.07 -17.89
N ARG A 157 10.54 7.59 -18.83
CA ARG A 157 10.62 7.17 -20.24
C ARG A 157 9.30 7.35 -20.99
N ASP A 158 8.48 6.32 -21.05
CA ASP A 158 7.23 6.26 -21.84
C ASP A 158 6.03 5.85 -21.00
N THR A 159 6.21 5.69 -19.69
CA THR A 159 5.22 5.10 -18.80
C THR A 159 4.93 6.04 -17.63
N LEU A 160 3.65 6.37 -17.44
CA LEU A 160 3.15 7.03 -16.23
C LEU A 160 2.62 5.96 -15.27
N MET A 161 3.18 5.91 -14.08
CA MET A 161 2.86 4.92 -13.05
C MET A 161 2.31 5.62 -11.81
N ARG A 162 1.38 4.95 -11.10
CA ARG A 162 0.98 5.38 -9.77
C ARG A 162 2.19 5.32 -8.82
N GLY A 163 2.44 6.39 -8.07
CA GLY A 163 3.64 6.55 -7.27
C GLY A 163 3.86 5.42 -6.25
N ASN A 164 2.83 5.11 -5.46
CA ASN A 164 2.84 4.05 -4.44
C ASN A 164 2.72 2.62 -5.00
N ARG A 165 2.75 2.44 -6.32
CA ARG A 165 2.84 1.12 -6.99
C ARG A 165 4.17 0.93 -7.71
N SER A 166 5.00 1.97 -7.74
CA SER A 166 6.24 2.02 -8.53
C SER A 166 7.43 1.48 -7.76
N ARG A 167 8.40 0.93 -8.49
CA ARG A 167 9.69 0.44 -7.99
C ARG A 167 10.80 0.77 -8.98
N LYS A 168 12.00 1.07 -8.47
CA LYS A 168 13.20 1.10 -9.32
C LYS A 168 13.65 -0.35 -9.55
N ILE A 169 13.62 -0.80 -10.80
CA ILE A 169 13.94 -2.18 -11.20
C ILE A 169 15.27 -2.32 -11.93
N ASP A 170 15.80 -1.22 -12.47
CA ASP A 170 17.08 -1.20 -13.16
C ASP A 170 17.88 0.05 -12.76
N ALA A 171 19.14 -0.16 -12.40
CA ALA A 171 20.04 0.90 -11.95
C ALA A 171 20.63 1.74 -13.10
N THR A 172 20.55 1.25 -14.34
CA THR A 172 21.29 1.81 -15.49
C THR A 172 20.41 2.05 -16.71
N ASN A 173 19.43 1.18 -16.96
CA ASN A 173 18.57 1.27 -18.13
C ASN A 173 17.60 2.47 -18.00
N TYR A 174 17.25 3.08 -19.14
CA TYR A 174 16.19 4.09 -19.18
C TYR A 174 14.81 3.52 -18.84
N PHE A 175 14.61 2.19 -18.92
CA PHE A 175 13.48 1.51 -18.27
C PHE A 175 13.76 1.27 -16.78
N GLY A 176 14.10 2.33 -16.05
CA GLY A 176 14.55 2.24 -14.66
C GLY A 176 13.44 1.88 -13.67
N PHE A 177 12.18 2.17 -14.00
CA PHE A 177 11.03 2.01 -13.11
C PHE A 177 9.97 1.09 -13.69
N SER A 178 9.25 0.41 -12.80
CA SER A 178 8.10 -0.43 -13.14
C SER A 178 7.05 -0.39 -12.05
N SER A 179 5.80 -0.74 -12.39
CA SER A 179 4.69 -0.95 -11.47
C SER A 179 4.24 -2.42 -11.57
N PRO A 180 4.84 -3.35 -10.81
CA PRO A 180 4.69 -4.78 -11.08
C PRO A 180 3.29 -5.34 -10.82
N ASN A 181 2.59 -4.78 -9.83
CA ASN A 181 1.30 -5.25 -9.32
C ASN A 181 0.11 -4.37 -9.76
N TYR A 182 0.36 -3.26 -10.46
CA TYR A 182 -0.70 -2.40 -10.98
C TYR A 182 -0.33 -1.88 -12.37
N PRO A 183 -1.23 -1.93 -13.36
CA PRO A 183 -0.92 -1.47 -14.70
C PRO A 183 -0.55 0.03 -14.73
N ALA A 184 0.17 0.45 -15.78
CA ALA A 184 0.42 1.86 -16.03
C ALA A 184 -0.88 2.65 -16.13
N ILE A 185 -0.88 3.85 -15.55
CA ILE A 185 -2.02 4.78 -15.56
C ILE A 185 -1.99 5.72 -16.77
N GLY A 186 -0.85 5.80 -17.44
CA GLY A 186 -0.73 6.44 -18.75
C GLY A 186 0.43 5.87 -19.57
N GLU A 187 0.26 5.92 -20.89
CA GLU A 187 1.21 5.42 -21.89
C GLU A 187 1.53 6.55 -22.87
N ILE A 188 2.82 6.76 -23.14
CA ILE A 188 3.32 7.86 -23.95
C ILE A 188 3.87 7.29 -25.26
N GLY A 189 3.24 7.68 -26.37
CA GLY A 189 3.69 7.39 -27.73
C GLY A 189 3.75 8.68 -28.55
N GLY A 190 3.17 8.66 -29.75
CA GLY A 190 2.93 9.91 -30.50
C GLY A 190 2.02 10.88 -29.74
N ASP A 191 1.11 10.34 -28.91
CA ASP A 191 0.22 11.08 -28.02
C ASP A 191 0.43 10.63 -26.56
N ILE A 192 0.05 11.48 -25.61
CA ILE A 192 -0.01 11.15 -24.18
C ILE A 192 -1.40 10.59 -23.86
N ARG A 193 -1.48 9.28 -23.58
CA ARG A 193 -2.74 8.60 -23.29
C ARG A 193 -2.88 8.29 -21.80
N ILE A 194 -3.80 8.97 -21.12
CA ILE A 194 -4.19 8.65 -19.74
C ILE A 194 -5.34 7.63 -19.74
N ILE A 195 -5.23 6.60 -18.91
CA ILE A 195 -6.17 5.47 -18.87
C ILE A 195 -7.14 5.70 -17.71
N LYS A 196 -8.36 6.17 -18.04
CA LYS A 196 -9.37 6.64 -17.08
C LYS A 196 -9.64 5.64 -15.94
N ASP A 197 -9.81 4.38 -16.28
CA ASP A 197 -10.28 3.38 -15.32
C ASP A 197 -9.18 2.95 -14.34
N ARG A 198 -7.95 3.42 -14.56
CA ARG A 198 -6.79 3.11 -13.72
C ARG A 198 -6.37 4.26 -12.81
N ILE A 199 -7.03 5.42 -12.88
CA ILE A 199 -6.73 6.57 -12.02
C ILE A 199 -7.74 6.68 -10.87
N LEU A 200 -7.33 7.31 -9.77
CA LEU A 200 -8.19 7.63 -8.65
C LEU A 200 -9.20 8.71 -9.05
N ASP A 201 -10.38 8.64 -8.43
CA ASP A 201 -11.40 9.65 -8.58
C ASP A 201 -10.96 10.98 -7.93
N ARG A 202 -11.42 12.08 -8.53
CA ARG A 202 -11.17 13.41 -7.99
C ARG A 202 -11.94 13.58 -6.67
N PRO A 203 -11.31 14.09 -5.60
CA PRO A 203 -11.96 14.33 -4.31
C PRO A 203 -12.81 15.61 -4.36
N LEU A 204 -13.97 15.54 -5.02
CA LEU A 204 -14.89 16.67 -5.17
C LEU A 204 -15.34 17.22 -3.80
N ASN A 205 -15.43 18.54 -3.69
CA ASN A 205 -15.89 19.26 -2.48
C ASN A 205 -15.04 19.03 -1.22
N LYS A 206 -13.78 18.63 -1.37
CA LYS A 206 -12.84 18.52 -0.25
C LYS A 206 -11.65 19.43 -0.46
N ASN A 207 -11.24 20.13 0.59
CA ASN A 207 -10.05 20.98 0.54
C ASN A 207 -8.79 20.13 0.65
N PHE A 208 -7.80 20.45 -0.17
CA PHE A 208 -6.45 19.89 -0.08
C PHE A 208 -5.80 20.29 1.25
N TYR A 209 -5.04 19.37 1.84
CA TYR A 209 -4.17 19.62 3.00
C TYR A 209 -3.06 18.55 3.08
N ILE A 210 -1.98 18.84 3.81
CA ILE A 210 -0.94 17.85 4.09
C ILE A 210 -1.12 17.19 5.45
N ASP A 211 -0.85 15.89 5.50
CA ASP A 211 -0.76 15.10 6.72
C ASP A 211 0.66 14.57 6.87
N GLY A 212 1.57 15.45 7.29
CA GLY A 212 3.02 15.21 7.26
C GLY A 212 3.60 14.41 8.42
N ASN A 213 2.80 13.89 9.35
CA ASN A 213 3.33 13.18 10.51
C ASN A 213 3.83 11.78 10.14
N MET A 214 5.15 11.57 10.21
CA MET A 214 5.82 10.31 9.90
C MET A 214 6.72 9.89 11.05
N ASN A 215 6.80 8.58 11.31
CA ASN A 215 7.73 8.01 12.25
C ASN A 215 8.59 6.93 11.56
N ASN A 216 9.90 7.13 11.51
CA ASN A 216 10.83 6.25 10.81
C ASN A 216 11.36 5.09 11.65
N ASN A 217 10.78 4.78 12.81
CA ASN A 217 11.17 3.64 13.65
C ASN A 217 10.64 2.32 13.08
N VAL A 218 10.94 2.06 11.80
CA VAL A 218 10.53 0.90 11.02
C VAL A 218 11.78 0.23 10.47
N ILE A 219 11.83 -1.09 10.50
CA ILE A 219 12.88 -1.87 9.85
C ILE A 219 12.31 -2.74 8.74
N ILE A 220 13.11 -3.03 7.72
CA ILE A 220 12.79 -4.02 6.70
C ILE A 220 13.71 -5.22 6.86
N LEU A 221 13.12 -6.42 6.90
CA LEU A 221 13.82 -7.69 7.09
C LEU A 221 13.53 -8.61 5.91
N GLU A 222 14.56 -8.96 5.17
CA GLU A 222 14.47 -9.92 4.08
C GLU A 222 14.88 -11.32 4.54
N LEU A 223 13.97 -12.27 4.46
CA LEU A 223 14.27 -13.66 4.82
C LEU A 223 15.19 -14.31 3.79
N PHE A 224 16.11 -15.16 4.25
CA PHE A 224 16.87 -16.06 3.39
C PHE A 224 17.00 -17.43 4.07
N PRO A 225 17.16 -18.52 3.31
CA PRO A 225 17.38 -19.85 3.88
C PRO A 225 18.60 -19.84 4.82
N GLY A 226 18.40 -20.23 6.08
CA GLY A 226 19.45 -20.23 7.09
C GLY A 226 19.55 -18.96 7.95
N LEU A 227 18.61 -18.02 7.83
CA LEU A 227 18.51 -16.90 8.78
C LEU A 227 18.40 -17.43 10.21
N ASN A 228 19.35 -17.02 11.07
CA ASN A 228 19.33 -17.35 12.49
C ASN A 228 18.30 -16.45 13.23
N PRO A 229 17.21 -17.01 13.79
CA PRO A 229 16.18 -16.22 14.47
C PRO A 229 16.70 -15.45 15.69
N GLN A 230 17.79 -15.90 16.31
CA GLN A 230 18.36 -15.24 17.49
C GLN A 230 18.92 -13.85 17.17
N TYR A 231 19.41 -13.61 15.95
CA TYR A 231 19.85 -12.27 15.56
C TYR A 231 18.69 -11.28 15.56
N LEU A 232 17.51 -11.70 15.11
CA LEU A 232 16.31 -10.88 15.21
C LEU A 232 15.99 -10.62 16.67
N LYS A 233 15.95 -11.68 17.49
CA LYS A 233 15.68 -11.55 18.93
C LYS A 233 16.60 -10.52 19.60
N SER A 234 17.91 -10.60 19.37
CA SER A 234 18.89 -9.66 19.93
C SER A 234 18.66 -8.21 19.48
N ILE A 235 18.37 -7.98 18.19
CA ILE A 235 18.03 -6.63 17.68
C ILE A 235 16.84 -6.06 18.43
N PHE A 236 15.74 -6.82 18.52
CA PHE A 236 14.52 -6.36 19.18
C PHE A 236 14.63 -6.34 20.71
N GLU A 237 15.56 -7.09 21.31
CA GLU A 237 15.90 -7.00 22.74
C GLU A 237 16.65 -5.71 23.06
N SER A 238 17.58 -5.31 22.20
CA SER A 238 18.48 -4.17 22.43
C SER A 238 17.82 -2.79 22.35
N THR A 239 16.65 -2.66 21.72
CA THR A 239 15.96 -1.37 21.57
C THR A 239 14.45 -1.50 21.68
N ASN A 240 13.80 -0.48 22.27
CA ASN A 240 12.35 -0.33 22.33
C ASN A 240 11.83 0.75 21.37
N GLU A 241 12.72 1.32 20.55
CA GLU A 241 12.37 2.41 19.64
C GLU A 241 11.63 1.89 18.42
N ILE A 242 12.02 0.72 17.90
CA ILE A 242 11.39 0.08 16.73
C ILE A 242 9.92 -0.18 17.01
N LYS A 243 9.04 0.32 16.14
CA LYS A 243 7.59 0.17 16.22
C LYS A 243 7.01 -0.68 15.10
N GLY A 244 7.74 -0.84 14.00
CA GLY A 244 7.28 -1.55 12.81
C GLY A 244 8.34 -2.42 12.15
N VAL A 245 7.92 -3.52 11.55
CA VAL A 245 8.75 -4.45 10.78
C VAL A 245 8.04 -4.78 9.48
N ILE A 246 8.70 -4.52 8.36
CA ILE A 246 8.33 -5.06 7.06
C ILE A 246 9.11 -6.37 6.88
N LEU A 247 8.44 -7.51 6.92
CA LEU A 247 9.01 -8.83 6.76
C LEU A 247 8.83 -9.28 5.31
N LYS A 248 9.90 -9.32 4.52
CA LYS A 248 9.87 -9.86 3.16
C LYS A 248 10.00 -11.38 3.20
N THR A 249 8.94 -12.11 2.86
CA THR A 249 8.87 -13.58 2.86
C THR A 249 8.95 -14.18 1.45
N PHE A 250 9.06 -15.50 1.37
CA PHE A 250 9.19 -16.20 0.09
C PHE A 250 7.84 -16.40 -0.60
N GLY A 251 7.81 -16.28 -1.93
CA GLY A 251 6.61 -16.58 -2.74
C GLY A 251 5.40 -15.79 -2.26
N ASN A 252 4.31 -16.48 -1.92
CA ASN A 252 3.04 -15.85 -1.53
C ASN A 252 2.88 -15.66 -0.01
N GLY A 253 3.95 -15.42 0.76
CA GLY A 253 3.86 -15.27 2.23
C GLY A 253 4.47 -16.41 3.05
N ASN A 254 5.42 -17.16 2.49
CA ASN A 254 6.01 -18.32 3.16
C ASN A 254 7.26 -17.94 3.95
N ALA A 255 7.30 -18.34 5.21
CA ALA A 255 8.46 -18.19 6.10
C ALA A 255 8.76 -19.53 6.79
N PRO A 256 9.94 -19.69 7.44
CA PRO A 256 10.18 -20.80 8.34
C PRO A 256 9.07 -20.90 9.40
N THR A 257 8.61 -22.12 9.70
CA THR A 257 7.56 -22.36 10.71
C THR A 257 8.03 -23.25 11.85
N ASN A 258 9.35 -23.37 12.04
CA ASN A 258 9.89 -24.01 13.23
C ASN A 258 9.56 -23.17 14.47
N GLU A 259 9.49 -23.83 15.63
CA GLU A 259 9.06 -23.17 16.87
C GLU A 259 9.97 -22.01 17.29
N GLU A 260 11.29 -22.13 17.08
CA GLU A 260 12.25 -21.08 17.42
C GLU A 260 11.92 -19.78 16.69
N PHE A 261 11.75 -19.83 15.37
CA PHE A 261 11.42 -18.66 14.56
C PHE A 261 10.05 -18.07 14.93
N LEU A 262 9.02 -18.93 15.08
CA LEU A 262 7.68 -18.48 15.47
C LEU A 262 7.67 -17.83 16.86
N ASN A 263 8.47 -18.34 17.80
CA ASN A 263 8.59 -17.76 19.14
C ASN A 263 9.27 -16.39 19.11
N VAL A 264 10.26 -16.17 18.22
CA VAL A 264 10.85 -14.85 18.01
C VAL A 264 9.83 -13.88 17.43
N LEU A 265 9.03 -14.26 16.44
CA LEU A 265 7.96 -13.41 15.91
C LEU A 265 6.92 -13.05 16.97
N LYS A 266 6.48 -14.02 17.77
CA LYS A 266 5.58 -13.80 18.91
C LYS A 266 6.17 -12.84 19.93
N TYR A 267 7.47 -12.97 20.22
CA TYR A 267 8.18 -12.07 21.13
C TYR A 267 8.22 -10.64 20.58
N ILE A 268 8.50 -10.46 19.28
CA ILE A 268 8.47 -9.14 18.64
C ILE A 268 7.06 -8.55 18.72
N SER A 269 6.04 -9.32 18.36
CA SER A 269 4.65 -8.87 18.42
C SER A 269 4.21 -8.55 19.85
N SER A 270 4.68 -9.26 20.88
CA SER A 270 4.30 -9.01 22.27
C SER A 270 4.87 -7.70 22.83
N LYS A 271 5.91 -7.14 22.19
CA LYS A 271 6.40 -5.78 22.45
C LYS A 271 5.54 -4.66 21.85
N GLY A 272 4.44 -5.03 21.17
CA GLY A 272 3.60 -4.07 20.46
C GLY A 272 4.20 -3.58 19.15
N ILE A 273 5.13 -4.34 18.57
CA ILE A 273 5.73 -4.04 17.26
C ILE A 273 4.84 -4.64 16.17
N VAL A 274 4.44 -3.82 15.19
CA VAL A 274 3.63 -4.28 14.05
C VAL A 274 4.52 -4.99 13.04
N ILE A 275 4.19 -6.24 12.69
CA ILE A 275 4.92 -7.03 11.69
C ILE A 275 4.03 -7.20 10.46
N VAL A 276 4.47 -6.68 9.33
CA VAL A 276 3.76 -6.73 8.04
C VAL A 276 4.52 -7.64 7.08
N ASP A 277 3.85 -8.70 6.62
CA ASP A 277 4.38 -9.64 5.63
C ASP A 277 4.14 -9.12 4.21
N ILE A 278 5.21 -8.94 3.46
CA ILE A 278 5.19 -8.71 2.02
C ILE A 278 6.04 -9.77 1.31
N THR A 279 5.81 -9.98 0.02
CA THR A 279 6.64 -10.91 -0.76
C THR A 279 8.00 -10.29 -1.11
N GLN A 280 9.05 -11.11 -1.16
CA GLN A 280 10.33 -10.75 -1.79
C GLN A 280 10.24 -10.69 -3.32
N CYS A 281 9.27 -11.38 -3.92
CA CYS A 281 9.09 -11.42 -5.35
C CYS A 281 8.73 -10.03 -5.90
N THR A 282 9.21 -9.69 -7.10
CA THR A 282 8.92 -8.39 -7.72
C THR A 282 7.43 -8.20 -8.00
N LYS A 283 6.73 -9.27 -8.37
CA LYS A 283 5.30 -9.32 -8.66
C LYS A 283 4.64 -10.44 -7.86
N GLY A 284 3.42 -10.20 -7.42
CA GLY A 284 2.63 -11.15 -6.64
C GLY A 284 2.06 -10.52 -5.37
N PHE A 285 1.38 -11.35 -4.59
CA PHE A 285 0.71 -10.93 -3.37
C PHE A 285 0.79 -12.01 -2.29
N VAL A 286 0.78 -11.59 -1.04
CA VAL A 286 0.76 -12.45 0.13
C VAL A 286 -0.64 -13.02 0.33
N LYS A 287 -0.72 -14.35 0.48
CA LYS A 287 -1.97 -15.11 0.70
C LYS A 287 -2.04 -15.59 2.15
N MET A 288 -2.34 -14.67 3.08
CA MET A 288 -2.36 -15.01 4.51
C MET A 288 -3.59 -15.84 4.94
N GLY A 289 -3.32 -17.05 5.41
CA GLY A 289 -4.31 -17.97 5.99
C GLY A 289 -4.88 -19.02 5.03
N LEU A 290 -4.51 -18.97 3.75
CA LEU A 290 -4.87 -19.98 2.76
C LEU A 290 -4.03 -21.27 2.90
N TYR A 291 -2.83 -21.17 3.48
CA TYR A 291 -1.91 -22.28 3.72
C TYR A 291 -1.55 -22.40 5.22
N GLU A 292 -1.26 -23.62 5.69
CA GLU A 292 -0.93 -23.88 7.10
C GLU A 292 0.25 -23.02 7.61
N SER A 293 1.26 -22.80 6.75
CA SER A 293 2.42 -21.96 7.06
C SER A 293 2.02 -20.52 7.38
N SER A 294 1.17 -19.93 6.54
CA SER A 294 0.67 -18.56 6.70
C SER A 294 -0.26 -18.39 7.91
N ALA A 295 -0.99 -19.44 8.31
CA ALA A 295 -1.82 -19.42 9.51
C ALA A 295 -0.97 -19.29 10.80
N LYS A 296 0.17 -20.00 10.86
CA LYS A 296 1.12 -19.91 11.99
C LYS A 296 1.75 -18.52 12.13
N LEU A 297 1.96 -17.81 11.02
CA LEU A 297 2.40 -16.41 11.05
C LEU A 297 1.32 -15.46 11.58
N THR A 298 0.07 -15.63 11.16
CA THR A 298 -1.05 -14.87 11.73
C THR A 298 -1.18 -15.12 13.24
N ASP A 299 -1.00 -16.37 13.69
CA ASP A 299 -1.00 -16.72 15.12
C ASP A 299 0.19 -16.08 15.88
N ALA A 300 1.26 -15.74 15.18
CA ALA A 300 2.40 -15.00 15.73
C ALA A 300 2.23 -13.47 15.73
N GLY A 301 1.08 -12.96 15.27
CA GLY A 301 0.76 -11.52 15.24
C GLY A 301 1.17 -10.80 13.95
N VAL A 302 1.61 -11.55 12.93
CA VAL A 302 1.97 -11.00 11.60
C VAL A 302 0.71 -10.73 10.79
N ILE A 303 0.66 -9.59 10.10
CA ILE A 303 -0.43 -9.21 9.20
C ILE A 303 0.03 -9.20 7.74
N SER A 304 -0.91 -9.33 6.81
CA SER A 304 -0.60 -9.26 5.37
C SER A 304 -0.44 -7.82 4.92
N GLY A 305 0.58 -7.55 4.11
CA GLY A 305 0.70 -6.36 3.28
C GLY A 305 0.21 -6.58 1.84
N VAL A 306 -0.55 -7.65 1.58
CA VAL A 306 -1.15 -7.98 0.27
C VAL A 306 -0.10 -7.91 -0.85
N ASP A 307 -0.20 -6.93 -1.74
CA ASP A 307 0.63 -6.71 -2.93
C ASP A 307 1.40 -5.38 -2.87
N LEU A 308 1.55 -4.81 -1.67
CA LEU A 308 2.35 -3.61 -1.43
C LEU A 308 3.78 -3.81 -1.94
N THR A 309 4.31 -2.78 -2.59
CA THR A 309 5.75 -2.70 -2.85
C THR A 309 6.50 -2.48 -1.53
N PRO A 310 7.79 -2.85 -1.40
CA PRO A 310 8.61 -2.47 -0.25
C PRO A 310 8.56 -0.98 0.06
N GLU A 311 8.58 -0.14 -0.98
CA GLU A 311 8.56 1.32 -0.92
C GLU A 311 7.26 1.83 -0.29
N ALA A 312 6.11 1.32 -0.75
CA ALA A 312 4.80 1.65 -0.21
C ALA A 312 4.60 1.07 1.20
N ALA A 313 5.03 -0.17 1.45
CA ALA A 313 4.87 -0.81 2.75
C ALA A 313 5.62 -0.05 3.87
N VAL A 314 6.89 0.33 3.60
CA VAL A 314 7.70 1.11 4.54
C VAL A 314 7.06 2.47 4.80
N THR A 315 6.74 3.22 3.75
CA THR A 315 6.22 4.58 3.88
C THR A 315 4.81 4.63 4.46
N LYS A 316 3.94 3.66 4.13
CA LYS A 316 2.61 3.50 4.74
C LYS A 316 2.72 3.22 6.24
N LEU A 317 3.61 2.30 6.64
CA LEU A 317 3.81 1.99 8.05
C LEU A 317 4.38 3.19 8.82
N MET A 318 5.36 3.90 8.25
CA MET A 318 5.89 5.14 8.83
C MET A 318 4.81 6.21 9.02
N TYR A 319 3.93 6.37 8.02
CA TYR A 319 2.79 7.29 8.08
C TYR A 319 1.82 6.89 9.19
N LEU A 320 1.37 5.63 9.23
CA LEU A 320 0.40 5.16 10.22
C LEU A 320 0.92 5.21 11.66
N ILE A 321 2.22 4.95 11.89
CA ILE A 321 2.84 5.15 13.21
C ILE A 321 2.90 6.64 13.54
N GLY A 322 3.25 7.49 12.57
CA GLY A 322 3.30 8.95 12.71
C GLY A 322 1.94 9.57 13.06
N LYS A 323 0.83 8.95 12.64
CA LYS A 323 -0.54 9.35 13.04
C LYS A 323 -0.84 9.17 14.53
N GLY A 324 -0.01 8.42 15.28
CA GLY A 324 -0.26 8.11 16.68
C GLY A 324 -1.39 7.10 16.88
N TYR A 325 -1.70 6.31 15.85
CA TYR A 325 -2.69 5.25 15.94
C TYR A 325 -2.26 4.15 16.91
N THR A 326 -3.25 3.49 17.51
CA THR A 326 -3.02 2.27 18.29
C THR A 326 -2.49 1.14 17.39
N ILE A 327 -1.86 0.14 17.99
CA ILE A 327 -1.31 -1.02 17.26
C ILE A 327 -2.39 -1.70 16.40
N GLU A 328 -3.61 -1.84 16.93
CA GLU A 328 -4.71 -2.49 16.21
C GLU A 328 -5.23 -1.61 15.06
N GLU A 329 -5.26 -0.28 15.22
CA GLU A 329 -5.57 0.64 14.11
C GLU A 329 -4.49 0.61 13.03
N ILE A 330 -3.20 0.59 13.40
CA ILE A 330 -2.11 0.46 12.43
C ILE A 330 -2.26 -0.86 11.67
N LYS A 331 -2.50 -1.97 12.37
CA LYS A 331 -2.70 -3.28 11.73
C LYS A 331 -3.89 -3.26 10.77
N LYS A 332 -4.99 -2.61 11.17
CA LYS A 332 -6.19 -2.43 10.34
C LYS A 332 -5.87 -1.62 9.09
N PHE A 333 -5.30 -0.43 9.23
CA PHE A 333 -5.02 0.46 8.11
C PHE A 333 -3.90 -0.03 7.19
N MET A 334 -2.96 -0.83 7.69
CA MET A 334 -2.00 -1.52 6.81
C MET A 334 -2.68 -2.49 5.84
N GLN A 335 -3.82 -3.06 6.22
CA GLN A 335 -4.59 -4.03 5.44
C GLN A 335 -5.70 -3.41 4.60
N ILE A 336 -5.89 -2.09 4.64
CA ILE A 336 -6.92 -1.37 3.87
C ILE A 336 -6.24 -0.39 2.90
N ASP A 337 -6.75 -0.31 1.67
CA ASP A 337 -6.30 0.65 0.66
C ASP A 337 -6.62 2.09 1.09
N ILE A 338 -5.63 2.98 0.98
CA ILE A 338 -5.76 4.39 1.38
C ILE A 338 -5.78 5.30 0.16
N CYS A 339 -4.92 5.02 -0.82
CA CYS A 339 -4.74 5.83 -2.02
C CYS A 339 -4.26 4.97 -3.20
N GLY A 340 -4.81 3.76 -3.32
CA GLY A 340 -4.58 2.87 -4.44
C GLY A 340 -3.27 2.11 -4.42
N GLU A 341 -2.62 1.98 -3.26
CA GLU A 341 -1.35 1.27 -3.06
C GLU A 341 -1.46 -0.25 -3.04
N GLN A 342 -2.66 -0.80 -2.85
CA GLN A 342 -2.91 -2.25 -2.79
C GLN A 342 -4.21 -2.65 -3.51
N THR A 343 -4.25 -3.87 -4.06
CA THR A 343 -5.40 -4.31 -4.89
C THR A 343 -6.58 -4.82 -4.08
N ILE A 344 -6.31 -5.28 -2.85
CA ILE A 344 -7.31 -5.88 -1.95
C ILE A 344 -7.27 -5.16 -0.61
N SER A 345 -8.43 -4.87 -0.05
CA SER A 345 -8.60 -4.46 1.34
C SER A 345 -9.14 -5.62 2.17
N GLN A 346 -8.55 -5.85 3.34
CA GLN A 346 -8.99 -6.85 4.31
C GLN A 346 -9.53 -6.17 5.58
N TYR A 347 -10.82 -6.35 5.85
CA TYR A 347 -11.50 -5.85 7.03
C TYR A 347 -11.63 -6.98 8.05
N ASN A 348 -11.05 -6.78 9.24
CA ASN A 348 -11.03 -7.80 10.29
C ASN A 348 -11.95 -7.42 11.44
N PHE A 349 -12.76 -8.39 11.87
CA PHE A 349 -13.70 -8.30 12.97
C PHE A 349 -13.37 -9.39 13.98
N VAL A 350 -13.29 -9.01 15.25
CA VAL A 350 -12.84 -9.90 16.33
C VAL A 350 -13.93 -9.99 17.38
N PHE A 351 -14.33 -11.22 17.68
CA PHE A 351 -15.26 -11.54 18.75
C PHE A 351 -14.55 -12.38 19.80
N GLU A 352 -14.64 -11.97 21.06
CA GLU A 352 -14.08 -12.68 22.20
C GLU A 352 -15.22 -13.10 23.11
N ASN A 353 -15.28 -14.39 23.47
CA ASN A 353 -16.33 -14.90 24.33
C ASN A 353 -15.86 -14.87 25.78
N ASN A 354 -16.39 -13.91 26.54
CA ASN A 354 -16.13 -13.80 27.97
C ASN A 354 -17.11 -14.62 28.82
N SER A 355 -18.09 -15.30 28.19
CA SER A 355 -19.12 -16.08 28.87
C SER A 355 -18.87 -17.59 28.72
N SER A 356 -18.77 -18.28 29.85
CA SER A 356 -18.39 -19.69 29.96
C SER A 356 -19.54 -20.67 29.70
N THR A 357 -20.70 -20.24 29.21
CA THR A 357 -21.84 -21.15 29.01
C THR A 357 -21.73 -21.84 27.64
N PRO A 358 -21.48 -23.15 27.57
CA PRO A 358 -21.38 -23.85 26.31
C PRO A 358 -22.73 -23.83 25.59
N SER A 359 -22.71 -23.57 24.29
CA SER A 359 -23.89 -23.52 23.42
C SER A 359 -23.64 -24.34 22.15
N ASN A 360 -24.71 -24.78 21.52
CA ASN A 360 -24.68 -25.41 20.20
C ASN A 360 -25.10 -24.46 19.08
N ASN A 361 -25.46 -23.21 19.41
CA ASN A 361 -25.83 -22.17 18.47
C ASN A 361 -25.26 -20.82 18.89
N PHE A 362 -24.62 -20.12 17.96
CA PHE A 362 -24.09 -18.78 18.13
C PHE A 362 -24.50 -17.92 16.93
N GLU A 363 -24.91 -16.68 17.21
CA GLU A 363 -25.21 -15.67 16.21
C GLU A 363 -24.34 -14.44 16.49
N LEU A 364 -23.65 -13.96 15.46
CA LEU A 364 -22.79 -12.77 15.51
C LEU A 364 -23.25 -11.80 14.41
N GLU A 365 -23.18 -10.52 14.72
CA GLU A 365 -23.49 -9.45 13.76
C GLU A 365 -22.23 -8.63 13.49
N VAL A 366 -22.00 -8.34 12.22
CA VAL A 366 -20.85 -7.57 11.75
C VAL A 366 -21.38 -6.39 10.95
N ALA A 367 -21.17 -5.18 11.46
CA ALA A 367 -21.39 -3.96 10.68
C ALA A 367 -20.24 -3.79 9.67
N ILE A 368 -20.57 -3.88 8.39
CA ILE A 368 -19.66 -3.62 7.29
C ILE A 368 -19.56 -2.10 7.11
N PRO A 369 -18.34 -1.55 6.94
CA PRO A 369 -18.18 -0.13 6.65
C PRO A 369 -18.95 0.30 5.39
N SER A 370 -19.75 1.37 5.49
CA SER A 370 -20.51 1.97 4.37
C SER A 370 -19.69 2.41 3.17
N THR A 371 -18.38 2.55 3.35
CA THR A 371 -17.43 2.85 2.28
C THR A 371 -17.20 1.65 1.35
N LEU A 372 -17.60 0.44 1.73
CA LEU A 372 -17.43 -0.77 0.93
C LEU A 372 -18.58 -0.91 -0.06
N ARG A 373 -18.26 -0.85 -1.35
CA ARG A 373 -19.24 -1.19 -2.38
C ARG A 373 -19.46 -2.69 -2.36
N GLU A 374 -20.73 -3.10 -2.30
CA GLU A 374 -21.11 -4.52 -2.27
C GLU A 374 -20.47 -5.28 -3.44
N GLU A 375 -20.46 -4.68 -4.63
CA GLU A 375 -19.93 -5.25 -5.88
C GLU A 375 -18.44 -5.60 -5.87
N ASP A 376 -17.69 -5.06 -4.92
CA ASP A 376 -16.24 -5.26 -4.77
C ASP A 376 -15.91 -6.37 -3.77
N LEU A 377 -16.89 -6.81 -2.97
CA LEU A 377 -16.68 -7.85 -1.99
C LEU A 377 -16.68 -9.24 -2.63
N PHE A 378 -15.62 -10.02 -2.39
CA PHE A 378 -15.43 -11.29 -3.10
C PHE A 378 -15.15 -12.49 -2.20
N GLU A 379 -14.60 -12.30 -1.00
CA GLU A 379 -14.23 -13.40 -0.10
C GLU A 379 -14.53 -13.02 1.36
N ALA A 380 -14.96 -14.01 2.15
CA ALA A 380 -15.02 -13.91 3.60
C ALA A 380 -14.36 -15.12 4.27
N VAL A 381 -13.70 -14.89 5.41
CA VAL A 381 -13.00 -15.93 6.17
C VAL A 381 -13.49 -15.93 7.60
N VAL A 382 -13.86 -17.12 8.10
CA VAL A 382 -14.22 -17.34 9.51
C VAL A 382 -13.18 -18.25 10.15
N ARG A 383 -12.55 -17.78 11.23
CA ARG A 383 -11.60 -18.56 12.05
C ARG A 383 -12.10 -18.64 13.49
N ILE A 384 -12.45 -19.84 13.95
CA ILE A 384 -12.81 -20.10 15.35
C ILE A 384 -11.57 -20.68 16.03
N LYS A 385 -11.07 -20.03 17.07
CA LYS A 385 -9.88 -20.45 17.81
C LYS A 385 -10.23 -20.89 19.23
N GLU A 386 -9.48 -21.89 19.69
CA GLU A 386 -9.57 -22.44 21.04
C GLU A 386 -11.01 -22.87 21.39
N ILE A 387 -11.56 -23.80 20.60
CA ILE A 387 -12.80 -24.51 20.90
C ILE A 387 -12.57 -25.38 22.14
N THR A 388 -13.33 -25.14 23.20
CA THR A 388 -13.26 -25.81 24.52
C THR A 388 -14.61 -26.38 24.94
N ASP A 389 -14.66 -27.07 26.08
CA ASP A 389 -15.88 -27.49 26.78
C ASP A 389 -16.88 -28.24 25.88
N ARG A 390 -16.36 -29.19 25.09
CA ARG A 390 -17.18 -30.07 24.27
C ARG A 390 -17.97 -31.00 25.16
N GLU A 391 -19.29 -31.01 24.99
CA GLU A 391 -20.20 -31.94 25.69
C GLU A 391 -19.78 -33.40 25.50
N PHE A 392 -19.22 -33.76 24.34
CA PHE A 392 -18.66 -35.07 24.05
C PHE A 392 -17.21 -34.93 23.51
N PRO A 393 -16.19 -34.89 24.39
CA PRO A 393 -14.80 -34.60 23.99
C PRO A 393 -14.21 -35.60 22.99
N ASP A 394 -14.61 -36.86 23.08
CA ASP A 394 -14.09 -37.97 22.25
C ASP A 394 -14.82 -38.10 20.90
N ARG A 395 -15.80 -37.25 20.61
CA ARG A 395 -16.57 -37.30 19.35
C ARG A 395 -16.12 -36.21 18.39
N GLU A 396 -16.28 -36.50 17.10
CA GLU A 396 -16.13 -35.49 16.06
C GLU A 396 -17.18 -34.39 16.20
N LEU A 397 -16.72 -33.15 16.06
CA LEU A 397 -17.53 -31.94 16.15
C LEU A 397 -17.92 -31.51 14.73
N ASN A 398 -19.21 -31.56 14.43
CA ASN A 398 -19.75 -31.05 13.18
C ASN A 398 -20.18 -29.61 13.39
N ILE A 399 -19.47 -28.67 12.76
CA ILE A 399 -19.83 -27.25 12.77
C ILE A 399 -20.35 -26.85 11.40
N ALA A 400 -21.52 -26.23 11.37
CA ALA A 400 -22.04 -25.51 10.23
C ALA A 400 -21.88 -24.01 10.46
N VAL A 401 -21.14 -23.35 9.59
CA VAL A 401 -21.00 -21.89 9.57
C VAL A 401 -21.81 -21.34 8.42
N THR A 402 -22.71 -20.40 8.70
CA THR A 402 -23.58 -19.74 7.71
C THR A 402 -23.35 -18.24 7.74
N ILE A 403 -23.21 -17.61 6.58
CA ILE A 403 -23.23 -16.14 6.44
C ILE A 403 -24.54 -15.75 5.76
N GLU A 404 -25.33 -14.91 6.40
CA GLU A 404 -26.66 -14.47 5.94
C GLU A 404 -26.72 -12.93 5.82
N GLY A 405 -27.52 -12.46 4.86
CA GLY A 405 -28.06 -11.10 4.83
C GLY A 405 -29.10 -10.93 3.72
N LYS A 406 -29.69 -9.73 3.62
CA LYS A 406 -30.90 -9.49 2.83
C LYS A 406 -30.55 -8.84 1.50
N ASN A 407 -30.73 -9.58 0.41
CA ASN A 407 -30.40 -9.11 -0.94
C ASN A 407 -31.28 -7.91 -1.37
N HIS A 408 -30.68 -6.91 -2.01
CA HIS A 408 -31.33 -5.66 -2.45
C HIS A 408 -32.19 -5.79 -3.72
N HIS A 409 -32.07 -6.89 -4.48
CA HIS A 409 -32.71 -7.03 -5.79
C HIS A 409 -33.63 -8.26 -5.87
N GLU A 410 -34.94 -7.97 -5.92
CA GLU A 410 -36.10 -8.75 -6.37
C GLU A 410 -36.68 -9.91 -5.51
N ASP A 411 -38.01 -9.82 -5.37
CA ASP A 411 -39.07 -10.77 -5.00
C ASP A 411 -38.80 -11.85 -3.94
N GLU A 412 -39.80 -11.99 -3.04
CA GLU A 412 -39.93 -12.89 -1.88
C GLU A 412 -39.64 -14.39 -2.11
N LYS A 413 -39.23 -14.81 -3.31
CA LYS A 413 -38.68 -16.15 -3.60
C LYS A 413 -37.18 -16.19 -3.32
N MET A 414 -36.86 -16.28 -2.03
CA MET A 414 -35.64 -16.87 -1.45
C MET A 414 -34.73 -17.61 -2.46
N LEU A 415 -33.87 -16.88 -3.17
CA LEU A 415 -32.58 -17.42 -3.59
C LEU A 415 -31.73 -17.47 -2.32
N LYS A 416 -31.96 -18.50 -1.49
CA LYS A 416 -31.00 -18.91 -0.47
C LYS A 416 -29.74 -19.31 -1.21
N ILE A 417 -28.85 -18.35 -1.44
CA ILE A 417 -27.46 -18.67 -1.73
C ILE A 417 -26.99 -19.39 -0.47
N ASN A 418 -26.83 -20.72 -0.57
CA ASN A 418 -26.40 -21.57 0.52
C ASN A 418 -24.95 -21.22 0.87
N ASN A 419 -24.71 -20.11 1.56
CA ASN A 419 -23.43 -19.79 2.18
C ASN A 419 -23.31 -20.53 3.51
N LYS A 420 -23.62 -21.83 3.49
CA LYS A 420 -23.50 -22.74 4.62
C LYS A 420 -22.37 -23.69 4.31
N ILE A 421 -21.30 -23.62 5.08
CA ILE A 421 -20.19 -24.56 5.00
C ILE A 421 -20.24 -25.47 6.22
N ASN A 422 -20.33 -26.78 5.97
CA ASN A 422 -20.23 -27.78 7.02
C ASN A 422 -18.77 -28.26 7.11
N LYS A 423 -18.25 -28.35 8.33
CA LYS A 423 -16.90 -28.82 8.64
C LYS A 423 -16.96 -29.84 9.76
N ILE A 424 -16.23 -30.93 9.56
CA ILE A 424 -15.99 -31.95 10.58
C ILE A 424 -14.65 -31.62 11.24
N ILE A 425 -14.66 -31.47 12.55
CA ILE A 425 -13.48 -31.18 13.37
C ILE A 425 -13.21 -32.43 14.23
N ALA A 426 -12.03 -33.01 14.09
CA ALA A 426 -11.59 -34.14 14.91
C ALA A 426 -11.59 -33.79 16.41
N ALA A 427 -11.70 -34.82 17.26
CA ALA A 427 -11.78 -34.69 18.71
C ALA A 427 -10.61 -33.89 19.32
N ASP A 428 -9.41 -34.06 18.77
CA ASP A 428 -8.16 -33.43 19.22
C ASP A 428 -7.95 -32.00 18.71
N LYS A 429 -8.63 -31.59 17.64
CA LYS A 429 -8.46 -30.28 17.00
C LYS A 429 -9.28 -29.22 17.71
N LYS A 430 -8.65 -28.11 18.12
CA LYS A 430 -9.33 -27.00 18.80
C LYS A 430 -9.62 -25.77 17.94
N ASN A 431 -9.24 -25.78 16.66
CA ASN A 431 -9.38 -24.62 15.79
C ASN A 431 -10.15 -24.99 14.52
N LEU A 432 -10.99 -24.07 14.03
CA LEU A 432 -11.67 -24.15 12.75
C LEU A 432 -11.23 -23.00 11.85
N HIS A 433 -10.99 -23.32 10.58
CA HIS A 433 -10.76 -22.34 9.52
C HIS A 433 -11.70 -22.64 8.35
N THR A 434 -12.46 -21.63 7.93
CA THR A 434 -13.44 -21.75 6.84
C THR A 434 -13.38 -20.52 5.95
N ILE A 435 -13.36 -20.74 4.64
CA ILE A 435 -13.29 -19.70 3.61
C ILE A 435 -14.57 -19.77 2.76
N PHE A 436 -15.21 -18.63 2.58
CA PHE A 436 -16.37 -18.42 1.73
C PHE A 436 -15.90 -17.69 0.47
N ASN A 437 -15.68 -18.45 -0.61
CA ASN A 437 -15.19 -17.95 -1.90
C ASN A 437 -16.31 -17.51 -2.86
N HIS A 438 -17.57 -17.68 -2.45
CA HIS A 438 -18.69 -17.18 -3.23
C HIS A 438 -18.81 -15.69 -2.98
N SER A 439 -19.01 -14.97 -4.07
CA SER A 439 -19.18 -13.54 -4.05
C SER A 439 -20.23 -13.13 -3.01
N ILE A 440 -19.76 -12.54 -1.92
CA ILE A 440 -20.61 -12.02 -0.85
C ILE A 440 -21.36 -10.74 -1.26
N LYS A 441 -21.26 -10.34 -2.55
CA LYS A 441 -21.96 -9.24 -3.24
C LYS A 441 -23.47 -9.18 -3.00
N SER A 442 -24.09 -10.27 -2.59
CA SER A 442 -25.54 -10.44 -2.45
C SER A 442 -26.02 -10.58 -0.99
N ILE A 443 -25.13 -10.33 -0.03
CA ILE A 443 -25.34 -10.69 1.38
C ILE A 443 -25.35 -9.47 2.29
N ILE A 444 -25.00 -8.27 1.84
CA ILE A 444 -25.12 -7.08 2.71
C ILE A 444 -26.61 -6.71 2.80
N ASP A 445 -27.11 -6.52 4.02
CA ASP A 445 -28.49 -6.06 4.24
C ASP A 445 -28.60 -4.52 4.22
N GLU A 446 -29.82 -3.97 4.22
CA GLU A 446 -30.09 -2.52 4.15
C GLU A 446 -29.40 -1.70 5.26
N ASN A 447 -28.94 -2.33 6.34
CA ASN A 447 -28.23 -1.67 7.44
C ASN A 447 -26.71 -1.94 7.41
N GLU A 448 -26.20 -2.52 6.32
CA GLU A 448 -24.83 -2.92 6.14
C GLU A 448 -24.35 -4.00 7.13
N VAL A 449 -25.26 -4.85 7.61
CA VAL A 449 -24.94 -5.89 8.61
C VAL A 449 -24.88 -7.27 7.97
N LEU A 450 -23.80 -8.01 8.27
CA LEU A 450 -23.69 -9.44 8.01
C LEU A 450 -23.98 -10.25 9.28
N LYS A 451 -24.86 -11.24 9.17
CA LYS A 451 -25.13 -12.20 10.25
C LYS A 451 -24.33 -13.47 10.03
N ILE A 452 -23.57 -13.88 11.05
CA ILE A 452 -22.80 -15.13 11.06
C ILE A 452 -23.45 -16.07 12.05
N LYS A 453 -23.94 -17.21 11.57
CA LYS A 453 -24.52 -18.27 12.40
C LYS A 453 -23.61 -19.48 12.47
N ILE A 454 -23.31 -19.93 13.67
CA ILE A 454 -22.47 -21.10 13.94
C ILE A 454 -23.31 -22.11 14.70
N ASN A 455 -23.59 -23.24 14.05
CA ASN A 455 -24.36 -24.33 14.64
C ASN A 455 -23.48 -25.56 14.79
N SER A 456 -23.55 -26.23 15.94
CA SER A 456 -22.82 -27.47 16.19
C SER A 456 -23.75 -28.61 16.61
N ASN A 457 -23.32 -29.84 16.38
CA ASN A 457 -24.05 -31.05 16.81
C ASN A 457 -24.00 -31.31 18.33
N MET A 458 -23.22 -30.53 19.07
CA MET A 458 -23.06 -30.63 20.53
C MET A 458 -22.73 -29.25 21.10
N LYS A 459 -22.91 -29.06 22.41
CA LYS A 459 -22.51 -27.80 23.04
C LYS A 459 -20.98 -27.67 23.06
N ILE A 460 -20.52 -26.46 22.74
CA ILE A 460 -19.10 -26.07 22.75
C ILE A 460 -18.95 -24.69 23.36
N SER A 461 -17.72 -24.38 23.77
CA SER A 461 -17.25 -23.02 24.00
C SER A 461 -16.15 -22.70 22.99
N TRP A 462 -15.87 -21.43 22.79
CA TRP A 462 -14.74 -20.94 22.01
C TRP A 462 -14.20 -19.68 22.68
N LYS A 463 -12.91 -19.37 22.49
CA LYS A 463 -12.33 -18.15 23.06
C LYS A 463 -12.41 -16.96 22.12
N LYS A 464 -12.10 -17.20 20.84
CA LYS A 464 -11.97 -16.12 19.84
C LYS A 464 -12.50 -16.54 18.48
N ILE A 465 -13.30 -15.67 17.88
CA ILE A 465 -13.70 -15.77 16.47
C ILE A 465 -13.13 -14.56 15.74
N ASN A 466 -12.42 -14.83 14.64
CA ASN A 466 -11.98 -13.80 13.71
C ASN A 466 -12.79 -13.96 12.44
N PHE A 467 -13.43 -12.88 12.02
CA PHE A 467 -14.13 -12.78 10.76
C PHE A 467 -13.42 -11.75 9.89
N SER A 468 -13.11 -12.11 8.66
CA SER A 468 -12.45 -11.21 7.71
C SER A 468 -13.27 -11.10 6.44
N VAL A 469 -13.37 -9.89 5.89
CA VAL A 469 -14.03 -9.59 4.62
C VAL A 469 -13.02 -8.95 3.68
N TYR A 470 -13.00 -9.40 2.42
CA TYR A 470 -12.07 -8.94 1.40
C TYR A 470 -12.80 -8.20 0.28
N SER A 471 -12.26 -7.04 -0.10
CA SER A 471 -12.77 -6.16 -1.15
C SER A 471 -11.71 -5.88 -2.20
N GLU A 472 -12.07 -5.94 -3.48
CA GLU A 472 -11.26 -5.37 -4.57
C GLU A 472 -11.30 -3.83 -4.47
N CYS A 473 -10.16 -3.16 -4.65
CA CYS A 473 -10.08 -1.70 -4.50
C CYS A 473 -10.11 -0.97 -5.85
N LEU A 474 -9.59 -1.61 -6.91
CA LEU A 474 -9.36 -1.00 -8.22
C LEU A 474 -9.50 -2.09 -9.29
N LYS A 475 -10.33 -1.86 -10.31
CA LYS A 475 -10.50 -2.76 -11.47
C LYS A 475 -9.63 -2.36 -12.64
#